data_AF-A0A972PIX2-F1
#
_entry.id   AF-A0A972PIX2-F1
#
_cell.length_a   1.000
_cell.length_b   1.000
_cell.length_c   1.000
_cell.angle_alpha   90.00
_cell.angle_beta   90.00
_cell.angle_gamma   90.00
#
_symmetry.space_group_name_H-M   'P 1'
#
loop_
_entity.id
_entity.type
_entity.pdbx_description
1 polymer ?
#
loop_
_entity_poly.entity_id
_entity_poly.type
_entity_poly.pdbx_seq_one_letter_code
_entity_poly.pdbx_strand_id
1 'polypeptide(L)'
;MHMHEAAVSRTMELKPSRPMSAEEVEKIVSRLLLRLAERLSIKGVVPGHIKAFVTEGEPYAAFSCTKPGKVITRASKDWSGAVFFKPSLSLNVVVFGPAKDEVQNLVEECLAGLQQ
;
A
#
# COMPACT_ATOMS: atom_id res chain seq x y z
N MET A 1 8.56 23.48 -16.38
CA MET A 1 8.54 22.66 -15.16
C MET A 1 8.72 21.21 -15.60
N HIS A 2 9.89 20.63 -15.39
CA HIS A 2 10.08 19.19 -15.70
C HIS A 2 9.32 18.39 -14.65
N MET A 3 8.29 17.65 -15.07
CA MET A 3 7.65 16.69 -14.18
C MET A 3 8.57 15.48 -14.05
N HIS A 4 9.08 15.27 -12.84
CA HIS A 4 9.84 14.07 -12.52
C HIS A 4 8.86 12.94 -12.25
N GLU A 5 9.12 11.77 -12.85
CA GLU A 5 8.49 10.52 -12.43
C GLU A 5 9.30 9.95 -11.28
N ALA A 6 8.63 9.71 -10.15
CA ALA A 6 9.19 9.04 -9.00
C ALA A 6 8.54 7.66 -8.85
N ALA A 7 9.37 6.62 -8.94
CA ALA A 7 8.97 5.23 -8.73
C ALA A 7 9.71 4.65 -7.53
N VAL A 8 8.95 4.19 -6.53
CA VAL A 8 9.45 3.55 -5.32
C VAL A 8 8.71 2.21 -5.14
N SER A 9 9.49 1.15 -4.95
CA SER A 9 8.98 -0.19 -4.68
C SER A 9 9.59 -0.73 -3.39
N ARG A 10 8.76 -1.36 -2.55
CA ARG A 10 9.16 -1.99 -1.29
C ARG A 10 8.43 -3.30 -1.11
N THR A 11 9.16 -4.29 -0.62
CA THR A 11 8.59 -5.57 -0.21
C THR A 11 9.01 -5.86 1.22
N MET A 12 8.08 -6.30 2.05
CA MET A 12 8.35 -6.73 3.42
C MET A 12 7.41 -7.85 3.84
N GLU A 13 7.86 -8.65 4.80
CA GLU A 13 7.00 -9.57 5.53
C GLU A 13 6.37 -8.82 6.71
N LEU A 14 5.04 -8.85 6.81
CA LEU A 14 4.34 -8.37 7.99
C LEU A 14 4.50 -9.41 9.10
N LYS A 15 4.86 -8.95 10.31
CA LYS A 15 5.08 -9.80 11.48
C LYS A 15 4.08 -9.43 12.58
N PRO A 16 2.78 -9.71 12.39
CA PRO A 16 1.79 -9.39 13.39
C PRO A 16 2.03 -10.22 14.66
N SER A 17 1.73 -9.65 15.83
CA SER A 17 1.88 -10.33 17.12
C SER A 17 0.91 -11.52 17.31
N ARG A 18 -0.15 -11.56 16.50
CA ARG A 18 -1.13 -12.64 16.41
C ARG A 18 -1.55 -12.84 14.95
N PRO A 19 -2.17 -13.98 14.60
CA PRO A 19 -2.76 -14.13 13.28
C PRO A 19 -3.79 -13.03 12.99
N MET A 20 -3.82 -12.56 11.74
CA MET A 20 -4.73 -11.52 11.26
C MET A 20 -5.79 -12.12 10.34
N SER A 21 -7.02 -11.63 10.44
CA SER A 21 -8.03 -11.91 9.42
C SER A 21 -7.77 -11.10 8.15
N ALA A 22 -8.36 -11.52 7.03
CA ALA A 22 -8.33 -10.78 5.78
C ALA A 22 -8.85 -9.34 5.90
N GLU A 23 -9.88 -9.11 6.73
CA GLU A 23 -10.43 -7.78 7.00
C GLU A 23 -9.41 -6.89 7.74
N GLU A 24 -8.68 -7.46 8.70
CA GLU A 24 -7.64 -6.73 9.44
C GLU A 24 -6.49 -6.32 8.51
N VAL A 25 -6.04 -7.24 7.66
CA VAL A 25 -5.04 -6.96 6.62
C VAL A 25 -5.52 -5.86 5.68
N GLU A 26 -6.75 -5.97 5.18
CA GLU A 26 -7.34 -4.97 4.29
C GLU A 26 -7.42 -3.59 4.94
N LYS A 27 -7.79 -3.53 6.22
CA LYS A 27 -7.85 -2.27 6.98
C LYS A 27 -6.48 -1.63 7.14
N ILE A 28 -5.45 -2.42 7.44
CA ILE A 28 -4.08 -1.95 7.61
C ILE A 28 -3.53 -1.43 6.28
N VAL A 29 -3.63 -2.22 5.21
CA VAL A 29 -3.12 -1.86 3.88
C VAL A 29 -3.88 -0.68 3.30
N SER A 30 -5.20 -0.62 3.48
CA SER A 30 -6.00 0.53 3.04
C SER A 30 -5.59 1.80 3.77
N ARG A 31 -5.33 1.74 5.07
CA ARG A 31 -4.84 2.90 5.84
C ARG A 31 -3.47 3.37 5.33
N LEU A 32 -2.56 2.44 5.02
CA LEU A 32 -1.27 2.77 4.41
C LEU A 32 -1.46 3.53 3.09
N LEU A 33 -2.26 2.98 2.18
CA LEU A 33 -2.52 3.57 0.86
C LEU A 33 -3.16 4.95 0.96
N LEU A 34 -4.11 5.12 1.88
CA LEU A 34 -4.80 6.40 2.10
C LEU A 34 -3.85 7.46 2.67
N ARG A 35 -2.98 7.12 3.62
CA ARG A 35 -1.97 8.04 4.15
C ARG A 35 -1.00 8.51 3.07
N LEU A 36 -0.54 7.60 2.21
CA LEU A 36 0.29 7.93 1.06
C LEU A 36 -0.46 8.83 0.07
N ALA A 37 -1.71 8.47 -0.25
CA ALA A 37 -2.52 9.23 -1.20
C ALA A 37 -2.82 10.65 -0.72
N GLU A 38 -3.11 10.84 0.56
CA GLU A 38 -3.33 12.17 1.15
C GLU A 38 -2.11 13.07 0.95
N ARG A 39 -0.92 12.55 1.23
CA ARG A 39 0.36 13.27 1.18
C ARG A 39 0.90 13.47 -0.23
N LEU A 40 0.55 12.59 -1.17
CA LEU A 40 0.99 12.64 -2.57
C LEU A 40 -0.08 13.25 -3.49
N SER A 41 -1.23 13.65 -2.97
CA SER A 41 -2.30 14.22 -3.78
C SER A 41 -2.04 15.68 -4.11
N ILE A 42 -2.37 16.05 -5.34
CA ILE A 42 -2.39 17.43 -5.83
C ILE A 42 -3.84 17.73 -6.21
N LYS A 43 -4.47 18.67 -5.51
CA LYS A 43 -5.88 19.06 -5.73
C LYS A 43 -6.85 17.88 -5.72
N GLY A 44 -6.63 16.92 -4.81
CA GLY A 44 -7.51 15.75 -4.66
C GLY A 44 -7.29 14.64 -5.70
N VAL A 45 -6.20 14.68 -6.46
CA VAL A 45 -5.82 13.63 -7.43
C VAL A 45 -4.43 13.10 -7.06
N VAL A 46 -4.23 11.79 -7.10
CA VAL A 46 -2.88 11.20 -7.06
C VAL A 46 -2.38 11.16 -8.51
N PRO A 47 -1.39 11.97 -8.92
CA PRO A 47 -0.89 12.00 -10.28
C PRO A 47 0.00 10.75 -10.52
N GLY A 48 -0.62 9.59 -10.67
CA GLY A 48 0.06 8.30 -10.74
C GLY A 48 -0.77 7.17 -10.11
N HIS A 49 -0.11 6.22 -9.45
CA HIS A 49 -0.77 5.11 -8.77
C HIS A 49 0.02 4.62 -7.55
N ILE A 50 -0.74 4.34 -6.49
CA ILE A 50 -0.26 3.69 -5.26
C ILE A 50 -0.92 2.32 -5.22
N LYS A 51 -0.12 1.25 -5.27
CA LYS A 51 -0.62 -0.12 -5.30
C LYS A 51 0.07 -0.97 -4.25
N ALA A 52 -0.69 -1.82 -3.58
CA ALA A 52 -0.14 -2.86 -2.72
C ALA A 52 -0.63 -4.22 -3.18
N PHE A 53 0.19 -5.24 -2.94
CA PHE A 53 -0.15 -6.63 -3.13
C PHE A 53 0.18 -7.38 -1.86
N VAL A 54 -0.78 -8.14 -1.34
CA VAL A 54 -0.59 -8.99 -0.16
C VAL A 54 -0.85 -10.43 -0.52
N THR A 55 -0.01 -11.34 -0.01
CA THR A 55 -0.15 -12.78 -0.20
C THR A 55 0.47 -13.57 0.94
N GLU A 56 -0.09 -14.75 1.23
CA GLU A 56 0.51 -15.77 2.08
C GLU A 56 0.05 -17.14 1.58
N GLY A 57 0.88 -17.83 0.79
CA GLY A 57 0.45 -19.04 0.08
C GLY A 57 -0.50 -18.69 -1.07
N GLU A 58 -1.68 -19.33 -1.12
CA GLU A 58 -2.68 -19.13 -2.18
C GLU A 58 -3.56 -17.87 -2.02
N PRO A 59 -4.00 -17.48 -0.80
CA PRO A 59 -4.73 -16.24 -0.63
C PRO A 59 -3.91 -15.01 -1.04
N TYR A 60 -4.53 -14.12 -1.82
CA TYR A 60 -3.93 -12.86 -2.21
C TYR A 60 -4.96 -11.73 -2.39
N ALA A 61 -4.51 -10.48 -2.24
CA ALA A 61 -5.27 -9.30 -2.60
C ALA A 61 -4.37 -8.20 -3.18
N ALA A 62 -4.85 -7.57 -4.24
CA ALA A 62 -4.29 -6.37 -4.84
C ALA A 62 -5.13 -5.15 -4.44
N PHE A 63 -4.47 -4.14 -3.89
CA PHE A 63 -5.05 -2.88 -3.45
C PHE A 63 -4.54 -1.76 -4.35
N SER A 64 -5.42 -0.85 -4.75
CA SER A 64 -5.05 0.29 -5.60
C SER A 64 -5.72 1.57 -5.10
N CYS A 65 -4.94 2.64 -5.00
CA CYS A 65 -5.41 3.98 -4.69
C CYS A 65 -4.95 4.95 -5.79
N THR A 66 -5.91 5.47 -6.55
CA THR A 66 -5.70 6.48 -7.61
C THR A 66 -6.33 7.82 -7.27
N LYS A 67 -7.06 7.90 -6.16
CA LYS A 67 -7.64 9.11 -5.59
C LYS A 67 -7.66 9.04 -4.06
N PRO A 68 -7.45 10.14 -3.34
CA PRO A 68 -7.60 10.16 -1.89
C PRO A 68 -8.98 9.67 -1.45
N GLY A 69 -9.02 9.01 -0.28
CA GLY A 69 -10.27 8.54 0.34
C GLY A 69 -10.86 7.26 -0.25
N LYS A 70 -10.30 6.67 -1.32
CA LYS A 70 -10.79 5.41 -1.88
C LYS A 70 -9.66 4.44 -2.22
N VAL A 71 -9.77 3.23 -1.69
CA VAL A 71 -8.97 2.06 -2.07
C VAL A 71 -9.87 1.07 -2.81
N ILE A 72 -9.37 0.50 -3.90
CA ILE A 72 -10.02 -0.57 -4.65
C ILE A 72 -9.27 -1.86 -4.37
N THR A 73 -9.98 -2.87 -3.87
CA THR A 73 -9.45 -4.20 -3.56
C THR A 73 -9.89 -5.20 -4.64
N ARG A 74 -8.96 -6.05 -5.10
CA ARG A 74 -9.23 -7.24 -5.92
C ARG A 74 -8.54 -8.43 -5.29
N ALA A 75 -9.30 -9.42 -4.88
CA ALA A 75 -8.79 -10.54 -4.09
C ALA A 75 -9.02 -11.90 -4.76
N SER A 76 -8.27 -12.90 -4.33
CA SER A 76 -8.52 -14.30 -4.69
C SER A 76 -9.82 -14.79 -4.05
N LYS A 77 -10.33 -15.94 -4.53
CA LYS A 77 -11.56 -16.54 -4.02
C LYS A 77 -11.48 -16.86 -2.53
N ASP A 78 -10.30 -17.28 -2.07
CA ASP A 78 -10.09 -17.76 -0.71
C ASP A 78 -9.68 -16.65 0.26
N TRP A 79 -9.63 -15.40 -0.19
CA TRP A 79 -9.21 -14.25 0.62
C TRP A 79 -10.08 -14.04 1.85
N SER A 80 -11.41 -13.99 1.72
CA SER A 80 -12.30 -13.56 2.80
C SER A 80 -12.27 -14.47 4.03
N GLY A 81 -11.94 -15.76 3.86
CA GLY A 81 -11.79 -16.73 4.94
C GLY A 81 -10.34 -16.95 5.39
N ALA A 82 -9.37 -16.25 4.80
CA ALA A 82 -7.97 -16.46 5.08
C ALA A 82 -7.56 -15.89 6.44
N VAL A 83 -6.64 -16.60 7.08
CA VAL A 83 -5.94 -16.19 8.30
C VAL A 83 -4.46 -16.09 7.96
N PHE A 84 -3.89 -14.91 8.23
CA PHE A 84 -2.52 -14.55 7.85
C PHE A 84 -1.62 -14.54 9.08
N PHE A 85 -0.51 -15.27 9.02
CA PHE A 85 0.49 -15.32 10.09
C PHE A 85 1.70 -14.46 9.75
N LYS A 86 2.13 -14.49 8.49
CA LYS A 86 3.30 -13.76 7.97
C LYS A 86 3.06 -13.30 6.53
N PRO A 87 2.05 -12.45 6.28
CA PRO A 87 1.74 -12.05 4.92
C PRO A 87 2.86 -11.20 4.33
N SER A 88 3.22 -11.50 3.08
CA SER A 88 4.12 -10.66 2.29
C SER A 88 3.35 -9.46 1.75
N LEU A 89 3.87 -8.26 1.98
CA LEU A 89 3.36 -7.00 1.45
C LEU A 89 4.35 -6.45 0.43
N SER A 90 3.90 -6.25 -0.81
CA SER A 90 4.62 -5.51 -1.83
C SER A 90 3.90 -4.20 -2.16
N LEU A 91 4.55 -3.06 -1.90
CA LEU A 91 4.06 -1.72 -2.15
C LEU A 91 4.79 -1.12 -3.37
N ASN A 92 4.03 -0.53 -4.29
CA ASN A 92 4.53 0.20 -5.44
C ASN A 92 3.89 1.59 -5.48
N VAL A 93 4.71 2.62 -5.50
CA VAL A 93 4.30 4.02 -5.59
C VAL A 93 4.96 4.63 -6.82
N VAL A 94 4.15 5.00 -7.80
CA VAL A 94 4.59 5.71 -9.00
C VAL A 94 3.80 7.00 -9.09
N VAL A 95 4.47 8.15 -8.99
CA VAL A 95 3.84 9.47 -8.99
C VAL A 95 4.66 10.49 -9.78
N PHE A 96 3.97 11.51 -10.32
CA PHE A 96 4.59 12.63 -11.01
C PHE A 96 4.63 13.87 -10.12
N GLY A 97 5.75 14.60 -10.13
CA GLY A 97 5.90 15.90 -9.48
C GLY A 97 6.98 15.91 -8.40
N PRO A 98 6.79 15.19 -7.26
CA PRO A 98 7.79 15.11 -6.20
C PRO A 98 9.10 14.47 -6.64
N ALA A 99 10.20 14.81 -5.98
CA ALA A 99 11.47 14.14 -6.20
C ALA A 99 11.42 12.69 -5.68
N LYS A 100 12.20 11.80 -6.29
CA LYS A 100 12.23 10.39 -5.89
C LYS A 100 12.55 10.19 -4.41
N ASP A 101 13.49 10.95 -3.87
CA ASP A 101 13.91 10.84 -2.47
C ASP A 101 12.79 11.28 -1.49
N GLU A 102 11.97 12.27 -1.88
CA GLU A 102 10.80 12.69 -1.09
C GLU A 102 9.76 11.57 -1.02
N VAL A 103 9.47 10.94 -2.16
CA VAL A 103 8.55 9.79 -2.23
C VAL A 103 9.10 8.61 -1.44
N GLN A 104 10.41 8.35 -1.53
CA GLN A 104 11.05 7.29 -0.78
C GLN A 104 10.92 7.51 0.73
N ASN A 105 11.29 8.69 1.23
CA ASN A 105 11.22 9.01 2.66
C ASN A 105 9.78 8.88 3.18
N LEU A 106 8.80 9.37 2.42
CA LEU A 106 7.39 9.22 2.78
C LEU A 106 6.93 7.75 2.83
N VAL A 107 7.38 6.93 1.88
CA VAL A 107 7.11 5.49 1.88
C VAL A 107 7.68 4.83 3.13
N GLU A 108 8.93 5.11 3.49
CA GLU A 108 9.55 4.54 4.70
C GLU A 108 8.82 5.00 5.97
N GLU A 109 8.50 6.28 6.10
CA GLU A 109 7.73 6.82 7.23
C GLU A 109 6.38 6.12 7.41
N CYS A 110 5.68 5.86 6.29
CA CYS A 110 4.38 5.19 6.35
C CYS A 110 4.51 3.70 6.70
N LEU A 111 5.54 3.02 6.17
CA LEU A 111 5.81 1.60 6.44
C LEU A 111 6.28 1.38 7.88
N ALA A 112 7.07 2.28 8.46
CA ALA A 112 7.51 2.20 9.85
C ALA A 112 6.32 2.20 10.84
N GLY A 113 5.20 2.84 10.47
CA GLY A 113 3.96 2.81 11.26
C GLY A 113 3.18 1.49 11.19
N LEU A 114 3.62 0.50 10.40
CA LEU A 114 3.02 -0.83 10.31
C LEU A 114 3.71 -1.87 11.19
N GLN A 115 4.91 -1.58 11.70
CA GLN A 115 5.74 -2.49 12.49
C GLN A 115 5.53 -2.32 14.02
N GLN A 116 4.52 -1.54 14.43
CA GLN A 116 4.15 -1.25 15.81
C GLN A 116 2.82 -1.92 16.15
#